data_AF-A0A0E7UJQ8-F1
#
_entry.id   AF-A0A0E7UJQ8-F1
#
_cell.length_a   1.000
_cell.length_b   1.000
_cell.length_c   1.000
_cell.angle_alpha   90.00
_cell.angle_beta   90.00
_cell.angle_gamma   90.00
#
_symmetry.space_group_name_H-M   'P 1'
#
loop_
_entity.id
_entity.type
_entity.pdbx_description
1 polymer ?
#
loop_
_entity_poly.entity_id
_entity_poly.type
_entity_poly.pdbx_seq_one_letter_code
_entity_poly.pdbx_strand_id
1 'polypeptide(L)' 'MHPDTNTMLIIIAAAVALMIVGFGLRDRNLGLGLLGIGLIAALATIAYKAYITFNSFYY' A
#
# COMPACT_ATOMS: atom_id res chain seq x y z
N MET A 1 13.10 -11.68 8.74
CA MET A 1 13.28 -10.25 8.39
C MET A 1 12.49 -9.46 9.42
N HIS A 2 13.13 -8.60 10.22
CA HIS A 2 12.40 -7.75 11.16
C HIS A 2 11.47 -6.82 10.35
N PRO A 3 10.22 -6.58 10.76
CA PRO A 3 9.36 -5.62 10.07
C PRO A 3 9.90 -4.20 10.30
N ASP A 4 10.78 -3.75 9.39
CA ASP A 4 11.32 -2.41 9.46
C ASP A 4 10.22 -1.39 9.12
N THR A 5 9.89 -0.54 10.08
CA THR A 5 8.86 0.50 9.93
C THR A 5 9.15 1.41 8.74
N ASN A 6 10.42 1.64 8.42
CA ASN A 6 10.87 2.41 7.25
C ASN A 6 10.41 1.77 5.93
N THR A 7 10.52 0.44 5.80
CA THR A 7 10.11 -0.29 4.60
C THR A 7 8.61 -0.19 4.37
N MET A 8 7.80 -0.28 5.43
CA MET A 8 6.34 -0.09 5.35
C MET A 8 5.95 1.33 4.94
N LEU A 9 6.68 2.34 5.43
CA LEU A 9 6.45 3.74 5.07
C LEU A 9 6.72 3.99 3.59
N ILE A 10 7.80 3.42 3.06
CA ILE A 10 8.18 3.52 1.64
C ILE A 10 7.10 2.88 0.77
N ILE A 11 6.58 1.71 1.15
CA ILE A 11 5.52 1.02 0.39
C ILE A 11 4.23 1.86 0.37
N ILE A 12 3.83 2.45 1.50
CA ILE A 12 2.66 3.35 1.54
C ILE A 12 2.88 4.60 0.68
N ALA A 13 4.05 5.22 0.75
CA ALA A 13 4.35 6.40 -0.07
C ALA A 13 4.32 6.08 -1.57
N ALA A 14 4.89 4.92 -1.96
CA ALA A 14 4.85 4.44 -3.34
C ALA A 14 3.42 4.10 -3.80
N ALA A 15 2.61 3.50 -2.93
CA ALA A 15 1.21 3.19 -3.21
C ALA A 15 0.38 4.47 -3.45
N VAL A 16 0.58 5.51 -2.65
CA VAL A 16 -0.07 6.82 -2.83
C VAL A 16 0.39 7.49 -4.13
N ALA A 17 1.69 7.48 -4.43
CA ALA A 17 2.21 8.00 -5.70
C ALA A 17 1.60 7.28 -6.90
N LEU A 18 1.47 5.95 -6.85
CA LEU A 18 0.80 5.14 -7.87
C LEU A 18 -0.67 5.52 -8.04
N MET A 19 -1.40 5.77 -6.95
CA MET A 19 -2.79 6.21 -7.03
C MET A 19 -2.92 7.61 -7.64
N ILE A 20 -2.01 8.54 -7.31
CA ILE A 20 -2.00 9.89 -7.90
C ILE A 20 -1.72 9.81 -9.41
N VAL A 21 -0.73 9.01 -9.81
CA VAL A 21 -0.40 8.79 -11.23
C VAL A 21 -1.55 8.09 -11.96
N GLY A 22 -2.17 7.09 -11.33
CA GLY A 22 -3.33 6.39 -11.85
C GLY A 22 -4.55 7.31 -12.02
N PHE A 23 -4.75 8.25 -11.10
CA PHE A 23 -5.80 9.27 -11.22
C PHE A 23 -5.52 10.23 -12.38
N GLY A 24 -4.27 10.67 -12.56
CA GLY A 24 -3.88 11.51 -13.69
C GLY A 24 -3.97 10.82 -15.06
N LEU A 25 -3.89 9.49 -15.08
CA LEU A 25 -4.03 8.67 -16.28
C LEU A 25 -5.40 7.97 -16.36
N ARG A 26 -6.38 8.37 -15.54
CA ARG A 26 -7.66 7.67 -15.36
C ARG A 26 -8.44 7.48 -16.67
N ASP A 27 -8.38 8.46 -17.56
CA ASP A 27 -9.05 8.40 -18.87
C ASP A 27 -8.40 7.40 -19.84
N ARG A 28 -7.18 6.96 -19.53
CA ARG A 28 -6.54 5.85 -20.23
C ARG A 28 -6.92 4.56 -19.54
N ASN A 29 -7.08 3.49 -20.32
CA ASN A 29 -7.40 2.15 -19.82
C ASN A 29 -6.43 1.66 -18.71
N LEU A 30 -5.23 2.22 -18.65
CA LEU A 30 -4.19 1.95 -17.64
C LEU A 30 -4.39 2.67 -16.31
N GLY A 31 -5.10 3.80 -16.27
CA GLY A 31 -5.26 4.60 -15.05
C GLY A 31 -6.09 3.91 -13.98
N LEU A 32 -7.15 3.19 -14.38
CA LEU A 32 -7.95 2.38 -13.46
C LEU A 32 -7.10 1.24 -12.85
N GLY A 33 -6.21 0.65 -13.64
CA GLY A 33 -5.28 -0.39 -13.20
C GLY A 33 -4.25 0.14 -12.19
N LEU A 34 -3.65 1.30 -12.47
CA LEU A 34 -2.70 1.96 -11.57
C LEU A 34 -3.35 2.39 -10.24
N LEU A 35 -4.59 2.88 -10.30
CA LEU A 35 -5.39 3.16 -9.10
C LEU A 35 -5.67 1.90 -8.28
N GLY A 36 -6.07 0.80 -8.94
CA GLY A 36 -6.32 -0.47 -8.27
C GLY A 36 -5.07 -1.06 -7.62
N ILE A 37 -3.93 -1.03 -8.31
CA ILE A 37 -2.65 -1.54 -7.78
C ILE A 37 -2.21 -0.72 -6.56
N GLY A 38 -2.31 0.61 -6.63
CA GLY A 38 -1.98 1.48 -5.50
C GLY A 38 -2.90 1.24 -4.29
N LEU A 39 -4.19 1.04 -4.52
CA LEU A 39 -5.15 0.71 -3.46
C LEU A 39 -4.82 -0.64 -2.79
N ILE A 40 -4.57 -1.68 -3.58
CA ILE A 40 -4.23 -3.03 -3.07
C ILE A 40 -2.94 -2.99 -2.26
N ALA A 41 -1.91 -2.29 -2.74
CA ALA A 41 -0.64 -2.16 -2.04
C ALA A 41 -0.79 -1.45 -0.68
N ALA A 42 -1.61 -0.38 -0.63
CA ALA A 42 -1.91 0.33 0.61
C ALA A 42 -2.68 -0.57 1.60
N LEU A 43 -3.73 -1.24 1.13
CA LEU A 43 -4.54 -2.15 1.96
C LEU A 43 -3.72 -3.32 2.50
N ALA A 44 -2.89 -3.95 1.66
CA ALA A 44 -2.02 -5.04 2.06
C ALA A 44 -1.02 -4.60 3.14
N THR A 45 -0.45 -3.39 3.02
CA THR A 45 0.50 -2.85 4.01
C THR A 45 -0.19 -2.57 5.34
N ILE A 46 -1.39 -2.01 5.33
CA ILE A 46 -2.19 -1.76 6.54
C ILE A 46 -2.57 -3.09 7.19
N ALA A 47 -3.06 -4.06 6.41
CA ALA A 47 -3.44 -5.38 6.91
C ALA A 47 -2.24 -6.13 7.52
N TYR A 48 -1.07 -6.07 6.88
CA TYR A 48 0.16 -6.68 7.40
C TYR A 48 0.62 -6.02 8.70
N LYS A 49 0.55 -4.68 8.79
CA LYS A 49 0.91 -3.97 10.02
C LYS A 49 -0.08 -4.23 11.16
N ALA A 50 -1.38 -4.33 10.85
CA ALA A 50 -2.39 -4.74 11.81
C ALA A 50 -2.14 -6.17 12.30
N TYR A 51 -1.83 -7.10 11.39
CA TYR A 51 -1.49 -8.48 11.75
C TYR A 51 -0.31 -8.54 12.72
N ILE A 52 0.82 -7.87 12.44
CA ILE A 52 1.96 -7.84 13.36
C ILE A 52 1.56 -7.23 14.70
N THR A 53 0.83 -6.12 14.67
CA THR A 53 0.43 -5.39 15.89
C THR A 53 -0.42 -6.27 16.78
N PHE A 54 -1.52 -6.83 16.26
CA PHE A 54 -2.42 -7.68 17.03
C PHE A 54 -1.78 -9.02 17.38
N ASN A 55 -1.01 -9.64 16.50
CA ASN A 55 -0.30 -10.88 16.83
C ASN A 55 0.78 -10.67 17.93
N SER A 56 1.43 -9.50 18.00
CA SER A 56 2.31 -9.13 19.12
C SER A 56 1.57 -8.83 20.42
N PHE A 57 0.25 -8.60 20.42
CA PHE A 57 -0.53 -8.42 21.65
C PHE A 57 -0.98 -9.76 22.27
N TYR A 58 -0.94 -10.86 21.52
CA TYR A 58 -1.37 -12.19 21.97
C TYR A 58 -0.22 -13.11 22.41
N TYR A 59 1.04 -12.63 22.40
CA TYR A 59 2.24 -13.34 22.86
C TYR A 59 3.09 -12.47 23.79
#